data_AF-A0A9J7MKY3-F1
#
_entry.id   AF-A0A9J7MKY3-F1
#
_cell.length_a   1.000
_cell.length_b   1.000
_cell.length_c   1.000
_cell.angle_alpha   90.00
_cell.angle_beta   90.00
_cell.angle_gamma   90.00
#
_symmetry.space_group_name_H-M   'P 1'
#
loop_
_entity.id
_entity.type
_entity.pdbx_description
1 polymer ?
#
loop_
_entity_poly.entity_id
_entity_poly.type
_entity_poly.pdbx_seq_one_letter_code
_entity_poly.pdbx_strand_id
1 'polypeptide(L)'
;MLLQVNRMDPRWACLTLFLVLLADTARGQGCGLSAFRHVPGTHCRGDVVDRPNVGSADACAQACCDNPACKSFQYSTHNFCLLISKICTDEEKLSIPHGNMYDRIQGEAKPQASAGCGLSAFQHVPQTHCPGYENLVDRPQVGSVEACAKACCNNPACKSFQYSIHNRCYLISKICSDEEKKPTPMGNMYDRIQDEAKPQASAGCGLSAFQHVPQTHCPGYENLVDRPQVGSADACAKACCNNPACKSFQYSIHNRCYLISKICSDEEKKPTPMGNMYDRIQAGPSGPRRVCEHQRLSISCPAGQQINIVSALYGRTTRAVCPSGPIRTTNCRSSTSLARVRASCQGKSTCSMAASNGVFGDPCVGTYKYLEVSSTCIPGPSGTRRVCENQRLSISCPAGQQINIVSALYGRTTRAVCPSGPIRTIDCLSSTSLTRVRTSCQGKSTCSMAASNGVFGDPCVGTHKYLEVSSTCIPGPSGTRRVCENQRLSISCPAGQQINIVSALYGRTTRAVCPSGPIRTTNCRSSTSLARVRTSCQGKSTCSVSASNSVFGDPCVGTHKYLEVSSTCIPSKRMVEARETLQGLRDVLLDLEEVAEIEQETRELEDMGEDVGMAAEDDE
;
A
#
# COMPACT_ATOMS: atom_id res chain seq x y z
N MET A 1 -50.74 -43.93 38.44
CA MET A 1 -51.10 -42.51 38.29
C MET A 1 -49.99 -41.86 37.47
N LEU A 2 -50.19 -41.67 36.16
CA LEU A 2 -50.70 -40.41 35.56
C LEU A 2 -49.71 -39.27 35.86
N LEU A 3 -49.02 -38.59 34.92
CA LEU A 3 -49.32 -38.25 33.53
C LEU A 3 -48.05 -37.85 32.74
N GLN A 4 -48.06 -38.21 31.45
CA GLN A 4 -47.61 -37.44 30.27
C GLN A 4 -46.15 -36.93 30.16
N VAL A 5 -45.35 -37.67 29.39
CA VAL A 5 -44.37 -37.08 28.47
C VAL A 5 -45.07 -36.91 27.12
N ASN A 6 -45.57 -35.70 26.87
CA ASN A 6 -46.22 -35.34 25.61
C ASN A 6 -45.29 -34.43 24.80
N ARG A 7 -45.03 -34.84 23.56
CA ARG A 7 -44.63 -34.03 22.39
C ARG A 7 -43.44 -33.07 22.54
N MET A 8 -42.25 -33.57 22.21
CA MET A 8 -41.20 -32.71 21.65
C MET A 8 -41.61 -32.23 20.25
N ASP A 9 -41.49 -30.92 20.06
CA ASP A 9 -41.79 -30.16 18.85
C ASP A 9 -40.79 -30.51 17.71
N PRO A 10 -41.24 -30.84 16.48
CA PRO A 10 -40.36 -31.17 15.35
C PRO A 10 -39.45 -30.01 14.91
N ARG A 11 -39.58 -28.82 15.50
CA ARG A 11 -38.71 -27.66 15.25
C ARG A 11 -37.35 -27.70 15.96
N TRP A 12 -37.15 -28.59 16.94
CA TRP A 12 -35.88 -28.73 17.67
C TRP A 12 -35.04 -29.97 17.31
N ALA A 13 -35.60 -30.90 16.52
CA ALA A 13 -34.85 -32.05 15.99
C ALA A 13 -33.84 -31.65 14.89
N CYS A 14 -34.10 -30.56 14.15
CA CYS A 14 -33.13 -30.02 13.20
C CYS A 14 -31.97 -29.29 13.88
N LEU A 15 -32.15 -28.71 15.08
CA LEU A 15 -31.09 -27.94 15.74
C LEU A 15 -30.05 -28.83 16.42
N THR A 16 -30.44 -30.03 16.86
CA THR A 16 -29.52 -31.03 17.43
C THR A 16 -28.82 -31.88 16.36
N LEU A 17 -29.42 -32.09 15.19
CA LEU A 17 -28.71 -32.67 14.03
C LEU A 17 -27.77 -31.67 13.34
N PHE A 18 -28.08 -30.36 13.33
CA PHE A 18 -27.17 -29.35 12.77
C PHE A 18 -25.97 -29.05 13.67
N LEU A 19 -26.10 -29.22 15.00
CA LEU A 19 -24.97 -29.04 15.92
C LEU A 19 -24.03 -30.26 16.00
N VAL A 20 -24.47 -31.45 15.57
CA VAL A 20 -23.58 -32.62 15.42
C VAL A 20 -22.94 -32.68 14.03
N LEU A 21 -23.51 -32.03 13.00
CA LEU A 21 -22.90 -31.93 11.66
C LEU A 21 -22.04 -30.66 11.44
N LEU A 22 -22.06 -29.68 12.35
CA LEU A 22 -21.14 -28.53 12.31
C LEU A 22 -19.90 -28.69 13.22
N ALA A 23 -19.75 -29.81 13.92
CA ALA A 23 -18.53 -30.13 14.65
C ALA A 23 -17.43 -30.77 13.76
N ASP A 24 -17.72 -31.06 12.48
CA ASP A 24 -16.78 -31.76 11.57
C ASP A 24 -16.28 -30.92 10.37
N THR A 25 -16.46 -29.59 10.39
CA THR A 25 -15.86 -28.70 9.37
C THR A 25 -14.99 -27.56 9.93
N ALA A 26 -14.62 -27.64 11.21
CA ALA A 26 -13.69 -26.71 11.86
C ALA A 26 -12.39 -27.39 12.36
N ARG A 27 -12.00 -28.54 11.79
CA ARG A 27 -10.68 -29.16 11.98
C ARG A 27 -10.15 -29.61 10.64
N GLY A 28 -9.36 -28.77 9.97
CA GLY A 28 -8.80 -29.18 8.69
C GLY A 28 -8.18 -28.11 7.82
N GLN A 29 -7.60 -27.04 8.37
CA GLN A 29 -6.65 -26.23 7.61
C GLN A 29 -5.43 -25.93 8.47
N GLY A 30 -4.56 -26.95 8.61
CA GLY A 30 -3.22 -26.76 9.16
C GLY A 30 -2.66 -27.87 10.03
N CYS A 31 -3.36 -28.97 10.30
CA CYS A 31 -2.82 -30.07 11.12
C CYS A 31 -2.48 -31.32 10.29
N GLY A 32 -1.31 -31.90 10.59
CA GLY A 32 -0.67 -33.08 10.00
C GLY A 32 0.83 -33.02 10.31
N LEU A 33 1.66 -33.99 9.91
CA LEU A 33 3.11 -33.92 10.14
C LEU A 33 3.74 -32.60 9.64
N SER A 34 3.17 -32.01 8.58
CA SER A 34 3.58 -30.71 8.03
C SER A 34 3.45 -29.50 8.98
N ALA A 35 2.74 -29.65 10.09
CA ALA A 35 2.61 -28.64 11.14
C ALA A 35 3.73 -28.72 12.18
N PHE A 36 4.62 -29.71 12.07
CA PHE A 36 5.67 -30.00 13.03
C PHE A 36 7.04 -30.09 12.35
N ARG A 37 8.07 -29.53 13.00
CA ARG A 37 9.48 -29.70 12.61
C ARG A 37 10.00 -31.00 13.20
N HIS A 38 10.42 -31.93 12.35
CA HIS A 38 11.03 -33.20 12.77
C HIS A 38 12.50 -33.00 13.15
N VAL A 39 12.87 -33.49 14.34
CA VAL A 39 14.23 -33.53 14.86
C VAL A 39 14.58 -34.99 15.16
N PRO A 40 15.22 -35.70 14.22
CA PRO A 40 15.49 -37.13 14.34
C PRO A 40 16.55 -37.42 15.41
N GLY A 41 16.47 -38.60 16.02
CA GLY A 41 17.46 -39.08 16.98
C GLY A 41 17.49 -38.31 18.29
N THR A 42 16.39 -37.67 18.70
CA THR A 42 16.29 -36.86 19.90
C THR A 42 15.07 -37.16 20.76
N HIS A 43 15.14 -36.79 22.04
CA HIS A 43 14.06 -36.88 23.02
C HIS A 43 14.02 -35.62 23.88
N CYS A 44 12.82 -35.19 24.24
CA CYS A 44 12.65 -34.15 25.24
C CYS A 44 12.10 -34.70 26.56
N ARG A 45 12.76 -34.35 27.66
CA ARG A 45 12.35 -34.70 29.03
C ARG A 45 11.24 -33.79 29.57
N GLY A 46 10.23 -33.48 28.74
CA GLY A 46 9.08 -32.66 29.10
C GLY A 46 7.94 -33.44 29.76
N ASP A 47 6.98 -32.73 30.34
CA ASP A 47 5.78 -33.33 30.91
C ASP A 47 4.93 -33.96 29.81
N VAL A 48 4.79 -35.29 29.87
CA VAL A 48 3.96 -36.05 28.93
C VAL A 48 2.50 -35.80 29.29
N VAL A 49 1.75 -35.18 28.37
CA VAL A 49 0.34 -34.83 28.58
C VAL A 49 -0.60 -35.97 28.20
N ASP A 50 -0.17 -36.84 27.30
CA ASP A 50 -0.96 -37.99 26.86
C ASP A 50 -0.09 -39.05 26.15
N ARG A 51 -0.60 -40.28 26.05
CA ARG A 51 0.06 -41.43 25.40
C ARG A 51 -0.92 -42.17 24.48
N PRO A 52 -1.34 -41.57 23.36
CA PRO A 52 -2.31 -42.19 22.48
C PRO A 52 -1.70 -43.41 21.77
N ASN A 53 -2.45 -44.50 21.71
CA ASN A 53 -2.02 -45.72 21.02
C ASN A 53 -2.31 -45.60 19.52
N VAL A 54 -1.32 -45.13 18.76
CA VAL A 54 -1.45 -44.82 17.34
C VAL A 54 -0.32 -45.45 16.51
N GLY A 55 -0.69 -46.03 15.37
CA GLY A 55 0.22 -46.82 14.54
C GLY A 55 1.10 -46.02 13.57
N SER A 56 1.04 -44.69 13.57
CA SER A 56 1.88 -43.86 12.70
C SER A 56 2.18 -42.48 13.30
N ALA A 57 3.27 -41.87 12.83
CA ALA A 57 3.64 -40.50 13.21
C ALA A 57 2.60 -39.45 12.77
N ASP A 58 1.91 -39.66 11.64
CA ASP A 58 0.81 -38.81 11.20
C ASP A 58 -0.40 -38.87 12.15
N ALA A 59 -0.77 -40.07 12.60
CA ALA A 59 -1.83 -40.23 13.59
C ALA A 59 -1.45 -39.63 14.94
N CYS A 60 -0.16 -39.71 15.32
CA CYS A 60 0.38 -39.05 16.52
C CYS A 60 0.35 -37.52 16.41
N ALA A 61 0.66 -36.97 15.23
CA ALA A 61 0.54 -35.53 14.96
C ALA A 61 -0.91 -35.05 15.06
N GLN A 62 -1.85 -35.84 14.54
CA GLN A 62 -3.27 -35.54 14.63
C GLN A 62 -3.75 -35.54 16.09
N ALA A 63 -3.38 -36.57 16.86
CA ALA A 63 -3.68 -36.63 18.29
C ALA A 63 -3.11 -35.42 19.07
N CYS A 64 -1.90 -34.95 18.72
CA CYS A 64 -1.34 -33.73 19.29
C CYS A 64 -2.13 -32.46 18.93
N CYS A 65 -2.66 -32.36 17.72
CA CYS A 65 -3.49 -31.21 17.37
C CYS A 65 -4.85 -31.21 18.06
N ASP A 66 -5.41 -32.39 18.28
CA ASP A 66 -6.70 -32.56 18.93
C ASP A 66 -6.61 -32.35 20.44
N ASN A 67 -5.41 -32.50 21.02
CA ASN A 67 -5.12 -32.21 22.42
C ASN A 67 -4.58 -30.77 22.59
N PRO A 68 -5.36 -29.83 23.16
CA PRO A 68 -4.97 -28.42 23.27
C PRO A 68 -3.75 -28.19 24.18
N ALA A 69 -3.41 -29.14 25.05
CA ALA A 69 -2.22 -29.06 25.89
C ALA A 69 -0.93 -29.47 25.16
N CYS A 70 -1.04 -30.12 23.99
CA CYS A 70 0.11 -30.62 23.25
C CYS A 70 0.77 -29.55 22.37
N LYS A 71 2.09 -29.35 22.57
CA LYS A 71 2.93 -28.42 21.80
C LYS A 71 4.06 -29.10 21.02
N SER A 72 4.43 -30.31 21.38
CA SER A 72 5.33 -31.17 20.59
C SER A 72 4.97 -32.63 20.86
N PHE A 73 5.44 -33.56 20.04
CA PHE A 73 5.26 -34.98 20.32
C PHE A 73 6.51 -35.78 19.94
N GLN A 74 6.64 -36.96 20.53
CA GLN A 74 7.66 -37.93 20.17
C GLN A 74 7.02 -39.15 19.53
N TYR A 75 7.62 -39.64 18.44
CA TYR A 75 7.23 -40.90 17.82
C TYR A 75 8.44 -41.84 17.67
N SER A 76 8.53 -42.86 18.51
CA SER A 76 9.65 -43.81 18.48
C SER A 76 9.54 -44.78 17.30
N THR A 77 10.68 -45.35 16.89
CA THR A 77 10.76 -46.47 15.93
C THR A 77 10.04 -47.74 16.40
N HIS A 78 9.66 -47.81 17.67
CA HIS A 78 8.84 -48.88 18.27
C HIS A 78 7.34 -48.52 18.33
N ASN A 79 6.88 -47.56 17.51
CA ASN A 79 5.49 -47.09 17.43
C ASN A 79 4.92 -46.45 18.71
N PHE A 80 5.76 -45.96 19.61
CA PHE A 80 5.30 -45.22 20.79
C PHE A 80 5.10 -43.73 20.48
N CYS A 81 3.89 -43.23 20.71
CA CYS A 81 3.51 -41.82 20.61
C CYS A 81 3.41 -41.19 22.01
N LEU A 82 4.16 -40.11 22.24
CA LEU A 82 4.12 -39.34 23.49
C LEU A 82 3.82 -37.88 23.17
N LEU A 83 2.72 -37.34 23.71
CA LEU A 83 2.36 -35.93 23.56
C LEU A 83 3.02 -35.11 24.67
N ILE A 84 3.63 -33.97 24.34
CA ILE A 84 4.45 -33.17 25.27
C ILE A 84 3.90 -31.74 25.33
N SER A 85 3.80 -31.19 26.54
CA SER A 85 3.20 -29.86 26.81
C SER A 85 4.05 -28.65 26.41
N LYS A 86 5.33 -28.88 26.08
CA LYS A 86 6.30 -27.83 25.74
C LYS A 86 7.01 -28.10 24.42
N ILE A 87 7.53 -27.03 23.80
CA ILE A 87 8.52 -27.14 22.72
C ILE A 87 9.88 -27.01 23.40
N CYS A 88 10.73 -27.99 23.22
CA CYS A 88 12.03 -28.03 23.88
C CYS A 88 13.07 -27.36 23.01
N THR A 89 14.01 -26.65 23.63
CA THR A 89 15.12 -26.05 22.88
C THR A 89 16.03 -27.14 22.31
N ASP A 90 16.84 -26.82 21.31
CA ASP A 90 17.77 -27.80 20.72
C ASP A 90 18.82 -28.28 21.74
N GLU A 91 19.09 -27.50 22.79
CA GLU A 91 19.96 -27.87 23.93
C GLU A 91 19.27 -28.83 24.93
N GLU A 92 17.95 -28.72 25.09
CA GLU A 92 17.15 -29.63 25.95
C GLU A 92 16.89 -31.00 25.31
N LYS A 93 17.12 -31.12 23.99
CA LYS A 93 16.90 -32.34 23.22
C LYS A 93 18.11 -33.26 23.31
N LEU A 94 18.00 -34.26 24.17
CA LEU A 94 19.03 -35.29 24.34
C LEU A 94 19.00 -36.26 23.16
N SER A 95 20.17 -36.58 22.60
CA SER A 95 20.26 -37.54 21.50
C SER A 95 20.02 -38.96 22.00
N ILE A 96 19.05 -39.67 21.40
CA ILE A 96 18.80 -41.08 21.67
C ILE A 96 18.57 -41.85 20.35
N PRO A 97 19.02 -43.12 20.23
CA PRO A 97 19.01 -43.84 18.95
C PRO A 97 17.62 -44.11 18.36
N HIS A 98 16.56 -44.04 19.17
CA HIS A 98 15.20 -44.42 18.79
C HIS A 98 14.16 -43.31 18.99
N GLY A 99 14.59 -42.09 19.29
CA GLY A 99 13.70 -40.95 19.52
C GLY A 99 13.53 -40.10 18.27
N ASN A 100 12.29 -39.75 17.92
CA ASN A 100 12.02 -38.74 16.91
C ASN A 100 11.11 -37.68 17.52
N MET A 101 11.62 -36.47 17.71
CA MET A 101 10.85 -35.35 18.22
C MET A 101 10.22 -34.56 17.07
N TYR A 102 9.01 -34.07 17.29
CA TYR A 102 8.23 -33.28 16.34
C TYR A 102 7.71 -32.03 17.05
N ASP A 103 8.32 -30.88 16.78
CA ASP A 103 8.00 -29.60 17.42
C ASP A 103 6.95 -28.84 16.63
N ARG A 104 5.89 -28.38 17.29
CA ARG A 104 4.84 -27.62 16.59
C ARG A 104 5.41 -26.28 16.10
N ILE A 105 5.23 -26.00 14.83
CA ILE A 105 5.69 -24.76 14.21
C ILE A 105 4.79 -23.63 14.73
N GLN A 106 5.25 -22.85 15.72
CA GLN A 106 4.56 -21.64 16.16
C GLN A 106 4.56 -20.65 14.98
N GLY A 107 3.41 -20.04 14.72
CA GLY A 107 3.15 -19.27 13.49
C GLY A 107 4.08 -18.08 13.29
N GLU A 108 5.21 -18.33 12.63
CA GLU A 108 5.77 -17.44 11.62
C GLU A 108 5.24 -17.89 10.26
N ALA A 109 4.83 -16.91 9.44
CA ALA A 109 4.19 -17.14 8.15
C ALA A 109 5.02 -18.07 7.25
N LYS A 110 4.39 -19.18 6.84
CA LYS A 110 4.88 -20.12 5.82
C LYS A 110 5.26 -19.36 4.53
N PRO A 111 6.42 -19.62 3.91
CA PRO A 111 6.66 -19.19 2.53
C PRO A 111 5.63 -19.90 1.64
N GLN A 112 4.76 -19.12 1.01
CA GLN A 112 3.84 -19.64 0.00
C GLN A 112 4.67 -20.23 -1.15
N ALA A 113 4.42 -21.49 -1.47
CA ALA A 113 4.83 -22.06 -2.75
C ALA A 113 4.30 -21.14 -3.86
N SER A 114 5.18 -20.64 -4.72
CA SER A 114 4.77 -19.84 -5.86
C SER A 114 3.89 -20.69 -6.77
N ALA A 115 2.65 -20.25 -6.98
CA ALA A 115 1.82 -20.76 -8.06
C ALA A 115 2.56 -20.46 -9.38
N GLY A 116 3.29 -21.45 -9.91
CA GLY A 116 4.07 -21.32 -11.15
C GLY A 116 5.35 -22.16 -11.25
N CYS A 117 5.82 -22.86 -10.20
CA CYS A 117 7.08 -23.62 -10.28
C CYS A 117 6.86 -25.10 -10.65
N GLY A 118 6.92 -25.40 -11.94
CA GLY A 118 6.96 -26.74 -12.53
C GLY A 118 8.01 -26.80 -13.65
N LEU A 119 8.02 -27.85 -14.49
CA LEU A 119 8.98 -27.97 -15.60
C LEU A 119 8.99 -26.74 -16.53
N SER A 120 7.85 -26.05 -16.65
CA SER A 120 7.67 -24.80 -17.39
C SER A 120 8.46 -23.59 -16.85
N ALA A 121 9.02 -23.68 -15.65
CA ALA A 121 9.88 -22.64 -15.07
C ALA A 121 11.35 -22.76 -15.49
N PHE A 122 11.67 -23.77 -16.30
CA PHE A 122 13.04 -24.08 -16.73
C PHE A 122 13.15 -24.13 -18.25
N GLN A 123 14.21 -23.55 -18.79
CA GLN A 123 14.60 -23.64 -20.17
C GLN A 123 15.42 -24.91 -20.39
N HIS A 124 14.93 -25.79 -21.27
CA HIS A 124 15.60 -27.04 -21.62
C HIS A 124 16.71 -26.79 -22.65
N VAL A 125 17.92 -27.24 -22.33
CA VAL A 125 19.09 -27.22 -23.21
C VAL A 125 19.55 -28.67 -23.41
N PRO A 126 19.15 -29.31 -24.53
CA PRO A 126 19.38 -30.73 -24.73
C PRO A 126 20.86 -31.06 -24.92
N GLN A 127 21.26 -32.27 -24.54
CA GLN A 127 22.60 -32.83 -24.81
C GLN A 127 23.76 -31.97 -24.27
N THR A 128 23.54 -31.33 -23.11
CA THR A 128 24.54 -30.49 -22.45
C THR A 128 24.62 -30.82 -20.96
N HIS A 129 25.78 -30.53 -20.35
CA HIS A 129 25.95 -30.56 -18.91
C HIS A 129 26.78 -29.37 -18.44
N CYS A 130 26.62 -29.02 -17.17
CA CYS A 130 27.46 -28.03 -16.53
C CYS A 130 28.70 -28.68 -15.88
N PRO A 131 29.92 -28.28 -16.25
CA PRO A 131 31.15 -28.84 -15.66
C PRO A 131 31.35 -28.36 -14.21
N GLY A 132 31.81 -29.27 -13.35
CA GLY A 132 32.26 -28.96 -11.98
C GLY A 132 31.34 -29.53 -10.89
N TYR A 133 31.83 -30.54 -10.18
CA TYR A 133 31.12 -31.22 -9.09
C TYR A 133 30.86 -30.32 -7.86
N GLU A 134 31.57 -29.19 -7.74
CA GLU A 134 31.41 -28.23 -6.63
C GLU A 134 30.06 -27.50 -6.63
N ASN A 135 29.36 -27.45 -7.78
CA ASN A 135 28.08 -26.76 -7.91
C ASN A 135 26.87 -27.67 -7.65
N LEU A 136 27.10 -28.93 -7.28
CA LEU A 136 26.06 -29.90 -6.99
C LEU A 136 25.43 -29.62 -5.63
N VAL A 137 24.13 -29.30 -5.63
CA VAL A 137 23.34 -29.05 -4.42
C VAL A 137 22.84 -30.35 -3.81
N ASP A 138 22.25 -31.22 -4.62
CA ASP A 138 21.60 -32.46 -4.18
C ASP A 138 21.40 -33.44 -5.34
N ARG A 139 21.17 -34.73 -5.02
CA ARG A 139 20.89 -35.83 -5.97
C ARG A 139 19.60 -36.57 -5.58
N PRO A 140 18.43 -35.93 -5.73
CA PRO A 140 17.17 -36.54 -5.34
C PRO A 140 16.85 -37.75 -6.23
N GLN A 141 16.39 -38.84 -5.63
CA GLN A 141 15.97 -40.06 -6.33
C GLN A 141 14.56 -39.87 -6.87
N VAL A 142 14.45 -39.24 -8.04
CA VAL A 142 13.16 -38.91 -8.68
C VAL A 142 13.04 -39.56 -10.04
N GLY A 143 11.90 -40.21 -10.28
CA GLY A 143 11.65 -41.02 -11.48
C GLY A 143 11.23 -40.24 -12.72
N SER A 144 11.07 -38.91 -12.66
CA SER A 144 10.71 -38.08 -13.81
C SER A 144 11.38 -36.71 -13.78
N VAL A 145 11.43 -36.07 -14.95
CA VAL A 145 11.98 -34.72 -15.10
C VAL A 145 11.12 -33.66 -14.39
N GLU A 146 9.79 -33.84 -14.33
CA GLU A 146 8.87 -32.97 -13.59
C GLU A 146 9.10 -33.05 -12.08
N ALA A 147 9.36 -34.25 -11.57
CA ALA A 147 9.71 -34.44 -10.17
C ALA A 147 11.07 -33.82 -9.83
N CYS A 148 12.03 -33.87 -10.76
CA CYS A 148 13.32 -33.18 -10.64
C CYS A 148 13.17 -31.65 -10.63
N ALA A 149 12.34 -31.10 -11.51
CA ALA A 149 12.01 -29.67 -11.52
C ALA A 149 11.36 -29.22 -10.20
N LYS A 150 10.43 -30.01 -9.67
CA LYS A 150 9.79 -29.73 -8.38
C LYS A 150 10.78 -29.80 -7.21
N ALA A 151 11.70 -30.76 -7.23
CA ALA A 151 12.77 -30.86 -6.25
C ALA A 151 13.69 -29.63 -6.28
N CYS A 152 14.05 -29.14 -7.48
CA CYS A 152 14.79 -27.89 -7.64
C CYS A 152 14.00 -26.68 -7.13
N CYS A 153 12.71 -26.57 -7.45
CA CYS A 153 11.84 -25.49 -6.97
C CYS A 153 11.76 -25.40 -5.44
N ASN A 154 11.75 -26.56 -4.77
CA ASN A 154 11.66 -26.64 -3.32
C ASN A 154 13.01 -26.44 -2.62
N ASN A 155 14.11 -26.47 -3.36
CA ASN A 155 15.44 -26.26 -2.82
C ASN A 155 15.92 -24.83 -3.16
N PRO A 156 15.99 -23.91 -2.17
CA PRO A 156 16.33 -22.51 -2.42
C PRO A 156 17.76 -22.31 -2.97
N ALA A 157 18.64 -23.29 -2.80
CA ALA A 157 19.99 -23.26 -3.36
C ALA A 157 20.02 -23.67 -4.84
N CYS A 158 18.94 -24.26 -5.39
CA CYS A 158 18.90 -24.76 -6.76
C CYS A 158 18.51 -23.68 -7.78
N LYS A 159 19.38 -23.46 -8.77
CA LYS A 159 19.19 -22.51 -9.88
C LYS A 159 19.10 -23.18 -11.25
N SER A 160 19.59 -24.39 -11.40
CA SER A 160 19.40 -25.23 -12.59
C SER A 160 19.44 -26.69 -12.17
N PHE A 161 19.03 -27.61 -13.04
CA PHE A 161 19.22 -29.03 -12.78
C PHE A 161 19.58 -29.78 -14.06
N GLN A 162 20.28 -30.90 -13.90
CA GLN A 162 20.54 -31.84 -14.98
C GLN A 162 19.68 -33.09 -14.78
N TYR A 163 19.01 -33.52 -15.84
CA TYR A 163 18.30 -34.80 -15.88
C TYR A 163 18.94 -35.70 -16.92
N SER A 164 19.48 -36.82 -16.46
CA SER A 164 20.16 -37.80 -17.33
C SER A 164 19.16 -38.79 -17.92
N ILE A 165 19.50 -39.35 -19.08
CA ILE A 165 18.75 -40.41 -19.77
C ILE A 165 18.55 -41.68 -18.92
N HIS A 166 19.31 -41.85 -17.84
CA HIS A 166 19.17 -42.95 -16.87
C HIS A 166 18.30 -42.58 -15.66
N ASN A 167 17.37 -41.64 -15.80
CA ASN A 167 16.47 -41.16 -14.74
C ASN A 167 17.19 -40.62 -13.49
N ARG A 168 18.36 -39.99 -13.67
CA ARG A 168 19.12 -39.39 -12.57
C ARG A 168 18.98 -37.87 -12.58
N CYS A 169 18.59 -37.30 -11.44
CA CYS A 169 18.43 -35.87 -11.21
C CYS A 169 19.61 -35.29 -10.43
N TYR A 170 20.12 -34.16 -10.88
CA TYR A 170 21.22 -33.43 -10.24
C TYR A 170 20.82 -31.96 -10.10
N LEU A 171 20.67 -31.48 -8.87
CA LEU A 171 20.35 -30.08 -8.59
C LEU A 171 21.63 -29.25 -8.56
N ILE A 172 21.64 -28.09 -9.23
CA ILE A 172 22.85 -27.28 -9.44
C ILE A 172 22.61 -25.85 -8.91
N SER A 173 23.62 -25.30 -8.21
CA SER A 173 23.53 -24.02 -7.49
C SER A 173 23.73 -22.77 -8.35
N LYS A 174 24.11 -22.95 -9.61
CA LYS A 174 24.36 -21.88 -10.59
C LYS A 174 23.57 -22.11 -11.88
N ILE A 175 23.41 -21.04 -12.65
CA ILE A 175 23.02 -21.14 -14.07
C ILE A 175 24.31 -21.02 -14.86
N CYS A 176 24.59 -22.02 -15.67
CA CYS A 176 25.82 -22.07 -16.44
C CYS A 176 25.62 -21.29 -17.73
N SER A 177 26.60 -20.46 -18.10
CA SER A 177 26.50 -19.73 -19.37
C SER A 177 26.54 -20.72 -20.55
N ASP A 178 26.09 -20.28 -21.73
CA ASP A 178 26.14 -21.13 -22.93
C ASP A 178 27.59 -21.48 -23.33
N GLU A 179 28.56 -20.66 -22.94
CA GLU A 179 30.00 -20.93 -23.10
C GLU A 179 30.54 -21.96 -22.10
N GLU A 180 29.94 -22.07 -20.89
CA GLU A 180 30.33 -23.04 -19.86
C GLU A 180 29.72 -24.43 -20.11
N LYS A 181 28.56 -24.51 -20.77
CA LYS A 181 27.86 -25.78 -21.03
C LYS A 181 28.66 -26.63 -22.03
N LYS A 182 29.06 -27.82 -21.60
CA LYS A 182 29.77 -28.77 -22.47
C LYS A 182 28.80 -29.79 -23.07
N PRO A 183 28.91 -30.10 -24.38
CA PRO A 183 28.09 -31.11 -25.01
C PRO A 183 28.32 -32.47 -24.37
N THR A 184 27.24 -33.21 -24.10
CA THR A 184 27.31 -34.59 -23.64
C THR A 184 26.10 -35.38 -24.14
N PRO A 185 26.29 -36.61 -24.65
CA PRO A 185 25.19 -37.46 -25.12
C PRO A 185 24.25 -37.95 -23.99
N MET A 186 24.59 -37.70 -22.72
CA MET A 186 23.95 -38.33 -21.55
C MET A 186 23.22 -37.35 -20.62
N GLY A 187 23.30 -36.05 -20.89
CA GLY A 187 22.83 -34.99 -20.00
C GLY A 187 21.91 -34.00 -20.70
N ASN A 188 20.79 -33.69 -20.07
CA ASN A 188 19.93 -32.58 -20.46
C ASN A 188 19.91 -31.56 -19.32
N MET A 189 20.29 -30.31 -19.64
CA MET A 189 20.27 -29.21 -18.67
C MET A 189 18.94 -28.49 -18.71
N TYR A 190 18.48 -28.07 -17.53
CA TYR A 190 17.27 -27.30 -17.33
C TYR A 190 17.64 -26.08 -16.49
N ASP A 191 17.84 -24.95 -17.17
CA ASP A 191 18.20 -23.69 -16.53
C ASP A 191 16.94 -23.01 -16.05
N ARG A 192 16.92 -22.59 -14.78
CA ARG A 192 15.79 -21.80 -14.30
C ARG A 192 15.76 -20.52 -15.11
N ILE A 193 14.60 -20.19 -15.67
CA ILE A 193 14.44 -18.94 -16.40
C ILE A 193 14.70 -17.83 -15.37
N GLN A 194 15.89 -17.21 -15.41
CA GLN A 194 16.14 -15.97 -14.67
C GLN A 194 15.19 -14.94 -15.25
N ASP A 195 14.48 -14.21 -14.38
CA ASP A 195 13.63 -13.10 -14.78
C ASP A 195 14.48 -11.95 -15.35
N GLU A 196 15.08 -12.13 -16.52
CA GLU A 196 15.27 -11.04 -17.46
C GLU A 196 13.94 -10.87 -18.22
N ALA A 197 13.16 -9.90 -17.74
CA ALA A 197 12.04 -9.27 -18.44
C ALA A 197 11.01 -10.22 -19.07
N LYS A 198 10.38 -11.07 -18.26
CA LYS A 198 8.96 -11.38 -18.51
C LYS A 198 8.18 -10.09 -18.21
N PRO A 199 7.31 -9.59 -19.12
CA PRO A 199 6.47 -8.44 -18.79
C PRO A 199 5.70 -8.83 -17.53
N GLN A 200 6.01 -8.14 -16.43
CA GLN A 200 5.21 -8.23 -15.23
C GLN A 200 3.77 -8.05 -15.66
N ALA A 201 2.90 -9.02 -15.35
CA ALA A 201 1.48 -8.74 -15.25
C ALA A 201 1.40 -7.52 -14.33
N SER A 202 1.14 -6.36 -14.92
CA SER A 202 1.18 -5.12 -14.19
C SER A 202 0.09 -5.23 -13.12
N ALA A 203 0.52 -5.16 -11.86
CA ALA A 203 -0.38 -4.77 -10.78
C ALA A 203 -0.88 -3.36 -11.17
N GLY A 204 -1.98 -3.31 -11.91
CA GLY A 204 -2.47 -2.10 -12.59
C GLY A 204 -3.11 -2.31 -13.97
N CYS A 205 -3.05 -3.49 -14.60
CA CYS A 205 -3.76 -3.70 -15.86
C CYS A 205 -5.27 -3.94 -15.66
N GLY A 206 -6.04 -2.97 -16.12
CA GLY A 206 -7.49 -2.95 -16.26
C GLY A 206 -7.87 -1.66 -16.99
N LEU A 207 -9.14 -1.25 -16.98
CA LEU A 207 -9.54 0.04 -17.57
C LEU A 207 -8.75 1.24 -17.04
N SER A 208 -8.22 1.17 -15.82
CA SER A 208 -7.35 2.18 -15.21
C SER A 208 -6.02 2.41 -15.94
N ALA A 209 -5.62 1.51 -16.84
CA ALA A 209 -4.43 1.65 -17.67
C ALA A 209 -4.70 2.37 -19.00
N PHE A 210 -5.95 2.79 -19.25
CA PHE A 210 -6.37 3.38 -20.53
C PHE A 210 -7.17 4.68 -20.31
N GLN A 211 -6.90 5.68 -21.14
CA GLN A 211 -7.65 6.92 -21.24
C GLN A 211 -8.83 6.69 -22.17
N HIS A 212 -10.04 6.89 -21.66
CA HIS A 212 -11.27 6.75 -22.42
C HIS A 212 -11.55 8.02 -23.24
N VAL A 213 -11.75 7.83 -24.54
CA VAL A 213 -12.14 8.87 -25.51
C VAL A 213 -13.48 8.45 -26.12
N PRO A 214 -14.60 9.01 -25.62
CA PRO A 214 -15.94 8.55 -25.99
C PRO A 214 -16.26 8.89 -27.46
N GLN A 215 -17.15 8.09 -28.07
CA GLN A 215 -17.71 8.34 -29.41
C GLN A 215 -16.67 8.58 -30.51
N THR A 216 -15.54 7.87 -30.44
CA THR A 216 -14.47 7.96 -31.43
C THR A 216 -13.99 6.57 -31.84
N HIS A 217 -13.42 6.50 -33.04
CA HIS A 217 -12.71 5.32 -33.53
C HIS A 217 -11.46 5.73 -34.29
N CYS A 218 -10.51 4.79 -34.37
CA CYS A 218 -9.34 4.95 -35.20
C CYS A 218 -9.60 4.40 -36.62
N PRO A 219 -9.43 5.21 -37.69
CA PRO A 219 -9.60 4.75 -39.06
C PRO A 219 -8.49 3.78 -39.51
N GLY A 220 -8.85 2.77 -40.30
CA GLY A 220 -7.91 1.87 -40.98
C GLY A 220 -7.79 0.50 -40.32
N TYR A 221 -8.22 -0.54 -41.05
CA TYR A 221 -8.19 -1.94 -40.60
C TYR A 221 -6.77 -2.52 -40.49
N GLU A 222 -5.77 -1.87 -41.07
CA GLU A 222 -4.37 -2.31 -41.04
C GLU A 222 -3.74 -2.28 -39.63
N ASN A 223 -4.31 -1.50 -38.71
CA ASN A 223 -3.81 -1.39 -37.33
C ASN A 223 -4.49 -2.36 -36.36
N LEU A 224 -5.38 -3.22 -36.85
CA LEU A 224 -6.09 -4.20 -36.05
C LEU A 224 -5.14 -5.35 -35.67
N VAL A 225 -4.93 -5.53 -34.38
CA VAL A 225 -4.09 -6.59 -33.82
C VAL A 225 -4.89 -7.88 -33.64
N ASP A 226 -6.08 -7.77 -33.04
CA ASP A 226 -6.91 -8.92 -32.66
C ASP A 226 -8.35 -8.50 -32.36
N ARG A 227 -9.29 -9.46 -32.37
CA ARG A 227 -10.72 -9.29 -32.08
C ARG A 227 -11.20 -10.30 -31.03
N PRO A 228 -10.76 -10.17 -29.77
CA PRO A 228 -11.12 -11.11 -28.72
C PRO A 228 -12.62 -11.00 -28.40
N GLN A 229 -13.28 -12.14 -28.22
CA GLN A 229 -14.70 -12.21 -27.84
C GLN A 229 -14.83 -12.03 -26.34
N VAL A 230 -14.96 -10.77 -25.90
CA VAL A 230 -14.99 -10.40 -24.48
C VAL A 230 -16.22 -9.55 -24.18
N GLY A 231 -16.91 -9.87 -23.10
CA GLY A 231 -18.20 -9.25 -22.74
C GLY A 231 -18.11 -7.91 -22.01
N SER A 232 -16.92 -7.33 -21.85
CA SER A 232 -16.75 -6.03 -21.20
C SER A 232 -15.51 -5.28 -21.68
N ALA A 233 -15.53 -3.95 -21.53
CA ALA A 233 -14.39 -3.11 -21.83
C ALA A 233 -13.18 -3.42 -20.91
N ASP A 234 -13.41 -3.90 -19.68
CA ASP A 234 -12.33 -4.32 -18.78
C ASP A 234 -11.67 -5.62 -19.22
N ALA A 235 -12.45 -6.57 -19.71
CA ALA A 235 -11.92 -7.79 -20.33
C ALA A 235 -11.17 -7.47 -21.63
N CYS A 236 -11.65 -6.48 -22.41
CA CYS A 236 -10.94 -5.95 -23.58
C CYS A 236 -9.63 -5.25 -23.21
N ALA A 237 -9.60 -4.48 -22.12
CA ALA A 237 -8.38 -3.85 -21.59
C ALA A 237 -7.35 -4.90 -21.14
N LYS A 238 -7.78 -5.96 -20.46
CA LYS A 238 -6.93 -7.10 -20.08
C LYS A 238 -6.37 -7.82 -21.30
N ALA A 239 -7.21 -8.08 -22.30
CA ALA A 239 -6.77 -8.67 -23.57
C ALA A 239 -5.73 -7.78 -24.26
N CYS A 240 -5.92 -6.46 -24.27
CA CYS A 240 -4.93 -5.51 -24.79
C CYS A 240 -3.62 -5.52 -24.00
N CYS A 241 -3.64 -5.54 -22.66
CA CYS A 241 -2.41 -5.60 -21.88
C CYS A 241 -1.62 -6.90 -22.09
N ASN A 242 -2.33 -8.01 -22.26
CA ASN A 242 -1.72 -9.32 -22.47
C ASN A 242 -1.21 -9.50 -23.91
N ASN A 243 -1.61 -8.61 -24.82
CA ASN A 243 -1.14 -8.59 -26.20
C ASN A 243 -0.06 -7.50 -26.37
N PRO A 244 1.22 -7.87 -26.54
CA PRO A 244 2.32 -6.92 -26.60
C PRO A 244 2.24 -5.98 -27.82
N ALA A 245 1.53 -6.37 -28.87
CA ALA A 245 1.30 -5.52 -30.04
C ALA A 245 0.21 -4.47 -29.79
N CYS A 246 -0.63 -4.61 -28.76
CA CYS A 246 -1.74 -3.70 -28.48
C CYS A 246 -1.30 -2.44 -27.72
N LYS A 247 -1.58 -1.27 -28.30
CA LYS A 247 -1.30 0.06 -27.73
C LYS A 247 -2.56 0.85 -27.43
N SER A 248 -3.70 0.49 -28.01
CA SER A 248 -5.00 1.04 -27.71
C SER A 248 -6.08 0.00 -28.08
N PHE A 249 -7.32 0.17 -27.64
CA PHE A 249 -8.41 -0.70 -28.09
C PHE A 249 -9.71 0.06 -28.26
N GLN A 250 -10.56 -0.40 -29.16
CA GLN A 250 -11.92 0.10 -29.33
C GLN A 250 -12.89 -0.91 -28.74
N TYR A 251 -13.83 -0.42 -27.94
CA TYR A 251 -14.96 -1.23 -27.45
C TYR A 251 -16.27 -0.64 -27.95
N SER A 252 -16.99 -1.41 -28.75
CA SER A 252 -18.27 -0.99 -29.35
C SER A 252 -19.43 -1.25 -28.39
N ILE A 253 -20.51 -0.47 -28.55
CA ILE A 253 -21.79 -0.66 -27.84
C ILE A 253 -22.42 -2.05 -28.05
N HIS A 254 -22.01 -2.78 -29.10
CA HIS A 254 -22.44 -4.15 -29.37
C HIS A 254 -21.53 -5.23 -28.75
N ASN A 255 -20.80 -4.90 -27.67
CA ASN A 255 -19.87 -5.81 -27.00
C ASN A 255 -18.77 -6.39 -27.91
N ARG A 256 -18.28 -5.58 -28.85
CA ARG A 256 -17.16 -5.97 -29.74
C ARG A 256 -15.90 -5.25 -29.32
N CYS A 257 -14.84 -6.04 -29.09
CA CYS A 257 -13.50 -5.57 -28.75
C CYS A 257 -12.59 -5.62 -29.98
N TYR A 258 -11.83 -4.54 -30.20
CA TYR A 258 -10.85 -4.43 -31.27
C TYR A 258 -9.54 -3.93 -30.69
N LEU A 259 -8.51 -4.78 -30.69
CA LEU A 259 -7.18 -4.42 -30.24
C LEU A 259 -6.43 -3.69 -31.36
N ILE A 260 -5.79 -2.56 -31.05
CA ILE A 260 -5.17 -1.68 -32.05
C ILE A 260 -3.68 -1.48 -31.73
N SER A 261 -2.83 -1.51 -32.77
CA SER A 261 -1.36 -1.54 -32.65
C SER A 261 -0.70 -0.17 -32.45
N LYS A 262 -1.48 0.91 -32.53
CA LYS A 262 -1.05 2.30 -32.35
C LYS A 262 -1.96 3.07 -31.39
N ILE A 263 -1.46 4.18 -30.86
CA ILE A 263 -2.30 5.20 -30.24
C ILE A 263 -2.55 6.24 -31.33
N CYS A 264 -3.82 6.48 -31.67
CA CYS A 264 -4.17 7.40 -32.74
C CYS A 264 -4.17 8.83 -32.21
N SER A 265 -3.68 9.78 -32.98
CA SER A 265 -3.72 11.19 -32.59
C SER A 265 -5.17 11.69 -32.52
N ASP A 266 -5.40 12.80 -31.82
CA ASP A 266 -6.74 13.40 -31.74
C ASP A 266 -7.26 13.88 -33.12
N GLU A 267 -6.35 14.18 -34.05
CA GLU A 267 -6.66 14.51 -35.45
C GLU A 267 -7.03 13.26 -36.29
N GLU A 268 -6.46 12.09 -35.96
CA GLU A 268 -6.76 10.83 -36.66
C GLU A 268 -8.10 10.22 -36.19
N LYS A 269 -8.51 10.46 -34.93
CA LYS A 269 -9.74 9.89 -34.36
C LYS A 269 -10.98 10.49 -35.03
N LYS A 270 -11.75 9.64 -35.71
CA LYS A 270 -13.02 10.06 -36.33
C LYS A 270 -14.19 9.85 -35.38
N PRO A 271 -15.11 10.81 -35.27
CA PRO A 271 -16.31 10.67 -34.45
C PRO A 271 -17.17 9.51 -34.97
N THR A 272 -17.67 8.69 -34.05
CA THR A 272 -18.63 7.63 -34.36
C THR A 272 -19.56 7.40 -33.16
N PRO A 273 -20.87 7.31 -33.38
CA PRO A 273 -21.81 7.01 -32.31
C PRO A 273 -21.70 5.56 -31.77
N MET A 274 -20.95 4.68 -32.44
CA MET A 274 -20.91 3.24 -32.17
C MET A 274 -19.62 2.76 -31.47
N GLY A 275 -18.63 3.64 -31.28
CA GLY A 275 -17.29 3.29 -30.85
C GLY A 275 -16.80 4.12 -29.67
N ASN A 276 -16.22 3.46 -28.67
CA ASN A 276 -15.46 4.12 -27.61
C ASN A 276 -14.01 3.71 -27.70
N MET A 277 -13.12 4.68 -27.78
CA MET A 277 -11.69 4.46 -27.92
C MET A 277 -11.01 4.50 -26.54
N TYR A 278 -10.09 3.58 -26.31
CA TYR A 278 -9.33 3.47 -25.07
C TYR A 278 -7.84 3.48 -25.39
N ASP A 279 -7.22 4.64 -25.22
CA ASP A 279 -5.80 4.83 -25.48
C ASP A 279 -5.02 4.37 -24.27
N ARG A 280 -3.99 3.52 -24.44
CA ARG A 280 -3.17 3.13 -23.29
C ARG A 280 -2.56 4.40 -22.71
N ILE A 281 -2.86 4.67 -21.44
CA ILE A 281 -2.16 5.68 -20.68
C ILE A 281 -0.73 5.20 -20.73
N GLN A 282 0.11 5.91 -21.47
CA GLN A 282 1.53 5.63 -21.41
C GLN A 282 1.92 5.87 -19.95
N ALA A 283 1.97 4.79 -19.16
CA ALA A 283 2.97 4.70 -18.11
C ALA A 283 4.24 5.13 -18.85
N GLY A 284 4.77 6.31 -18.50
CA GLY A 284 6.08 6.72 -19.00
C GLY A 284 6.98 5.49 -18.89
N PRO A 285 7.73 5.16 -19.95
CA PRO A 285 8.30 3.84 -20.15
C PRO A 285 8.86 3.30 -18.84
N SER A 286 8.57 2.04 -18.54
CA SER A 286 9.17 1.29 -17.42
C SER A 286 10.65 1.04 -17.70
N GLY A 287 11.38 2.14 -17.83
CA GLY A 287 12.73 2.28 -18.32
C GLY A 287 13.16 3.72 -18.04
N PRO A 288 14.41 3.93 -17.66
CA PRO A 288 14.83 5.25 -17.24
C PRO A 288 14.78 6.23 -18.42
N ARG A 289 14.19 7.40 -18.19
CA ARG A 289 14.11 8.48 -19.19
C ARG A 289 15.50 9.05 -19.42
N ARG A 290 15.90 9.20 -20.67
CA ARG A 290 17.23 9.67 -21.07
C ARG A 290 17.13 10.93 -21.91
N VAL A 291 17.96 11.92 -21.62
CA VAL A 291 18.17 13.11 -22.47
C VAL A 291 19.66 13.40 -22.57
N CYS A 292 20.11 13.87 -23.73
CA CYS A 292 21.53 14.17 -23.95
C CYS A 292 21.94 15.49 -23.27
N GLU A 293 23.23 15.68 -23.06
CA GLU A 293 23.77 16.94 -22.54
C GLU A 293 23.31 18.13 -23.43
N HIS A 294 22.92 19.23 -22.76
CA HIS A 294 22.25 20.43 -23.30
C HIS A 294 20.74 20.31 -23.59
N GLN A 295 20.14 19.13 -23.45
CA GLN A 295 18.69 18.97 -23.56
C GLN A 295 17.99 19.13 -22.20
N ARG A 296 16.66 19.20 -22.23
CA ARG A 296 15.82 19.26 -21.02
C ARG A 296 15.03 17.98 -20.86
N LEU A 297 15.11 17.39 -19.68
CA LEU A 297 14.25 16.29 -19.25
C LEU A 297 12.90 16.87 -18.79
N SER A 298 11.80 16.25 -19.23
CA SER A 298 10.44 16.53 -18.76
C SER A 298 9.81 15.27 -18.17
N ILE A 299 9.26 15.39 -16.97
CA ILE A 299 8.54 14.32 -16.26
C ILE A 299 7.19 14.89 -15.84
N SER A 300 6.11 14.16 -16.12
CA SER A 300 4.75 14.50 -15.69
C SER A 300 4.05 13.25 -15.16
N CYS A 301 3.21 13.44 -14.13
CA CYS A 301 2.34 12.43 -13.55
C CYS A 301 0.87 12.78 -13.80
N PRO A 302 -0.03 11.78 -13.84
CA PRO A 302 -1.48 11.99 -13.94
C PRO A 302 -2.04 12.83 -12.78
N ALA A 303 -3.24 13.39 -12.98
CA ALA A 303 -3.92 14.19 -11.96
C ALA A 303 -4.07 13.44 -10.64
N GLY A 304 -3.74 14.11 -9.52
CA GLY A 304 -3.76 13.52 -8.18
C GLY A 304 -2.56 12.63 -7.84
N GLN A 305 -1.56 12.53 -8.72
CA GLN A 305 -0.30 11.83 -8.46
C GLN A 305 0.89 12.80 -8.47
N GLN A 306 2.00 12.36 -7.86
CA GLN A 306 3.24 13.09 -7.74
C GLN A 306 4.42 12.21 -8.17
N ILE A 307 5.47 12.86 -8.68
CA ILE A 307 6.71 12.24 -9.14
C ILE A 307 7.51 11.73 -7.94
N ASN A 308 7.89 10.45 -7.99
CA ASN A 308 8.79 9.81 -7.06
C ASN A 308 10.06 9.34 -7.80
N ILE A 309 11.21 9.93 -7.49
CA ILE A 309 12.48 9.63 -8.14
C ILE A 309 13.14 8.40 -7.50
N VAL A 310 13.22 7.33 -8.29
CA VAL A 310 13.83 6.04 -7.91
C VAL A 310 15.34 6.11 -8.05
N SER A 311 15.83 6.53 -9.21
CA SER A 311 17.27 6.67 -9.48
C SER A 311 17.53 7.80 -10.49
N ALA A 312 18.75 8.34 -10.46
CA ALA A 312 19.21 9.28 -11.48
C ALA A 312 20.73 9.23 -11.66
N LEU A 313 21.16 9.47 -12.89
CA LEU A 313 22.55 9.48 -13.31
C LEU A 313 22.77 10.59 -14.33
N TYR A 314 23.69 11.50 -14.05
CA TYR A 314 24.27 12.40 -15.03
C TYR A 314 25.72 11.96 -15.30
N GLY A 315 26.04 11.69 -16.56
CA GLY A 315 27.34 11.15 -16.94
C GLY A 315 27.27 10.31 -18.22
N ARG A 316 28.05 9.23 -18.27
CA ARG A 316 28.04 8.25 -19.36
C ARG A 316 28.46 6.88 -18.84
N THR A 317 27.62 5.88 -19.09
CA THR A 317 27.85 4.46 -18.77
C THR A 317 27.88 3.54 -19.97
N THR A 318 27.45 4.03 -21.14
CA THR A 318 27.46 3.26 -22.39
C THR A 318 27.73 4.17 -23.60
N ARG A 319 28.19 3.56 -24.70
CA ARG A 319 28.37 4.22 -26.00
C ARG A 319 27.05 4.34 -26.80
N ALA A 320 26.06 3.49 -26.50
CA ALA A 320 24.82 3.41 -27.29
C ALA A 320 23.89 4.62 -27.08
N VAL A 321 23.94 5.26 -25.90
CA VAL A 321 23.05 6.38 -25.56
C VAL A 321 23.74 7.71 -25.88
N CYS A 322 23.07 8.56 -26.67
CA CYS A 322 23.59 9.86 -27.12
C CYS A 322 24.98 9.72 -27.80
N PRO A 323 25.07 9.06 -28.96
CA PRO A 323 26.35 8.74 -29.62
C PRO A 323 27.00 9.94 -30.32
N SER A 324 26.29 11.05 -30.48
CA SER A 324 26.63 12.20 -31.31
C SER A 324 27.72 13.14 -30.77
N GLY A 325 28.44 12.77 -29.70
CA GLY A 325 29.48 13.61 -29.11
C GLY A 325 30.73 12.82 -28.70
N PRO A 326 31.81 13.51 -28.32
CA PRO A 326 33.08 12.86 -27.97
C PRO A 326 32.91 11.89 -26.78
N ILE A 327 33.37 10.65 -26.93
CA ILE A 327 33.32 9.63 -25.88
C ILE A 327 34.75 9.23 -25.50
N ARG A 328 35.29 9.83 -24.44
CA ARG A 328 36.61 9.46 -23.89
C ARG A 328 36.52 8.34 -22.85
N THR A 329 35.40 8.23 -22.15
CA THR A 329 35.16 7.19 -21.14
C THR A 329 33.68 6.82 -21.02
N THR A 330 33.40 5.58 -20.61
CA THR A 330 32.08 5.10 -20.18
C THR A 330 32.02 4.85 -18.68
N ASN A 331 33.05 5.20 -17.92
CA ASN A 331 33.07 5.10 -16.46
C ASN A 331 32.83 6.49 -15.86
N CYS A 332 31.76 7.16 -16.28
CA CYS A 332 31.47 8.54 -15.89
C CYS A 332 30.13 8.66 -15.17
N ARG A 333 30.16 9.03 -13.89
CA ARG A 333 28.98 9.16 -13.04
C ARG A 333 29.14 10.34 -12.07
N SER A 334 28.20 11.27 -12.08
CA SER A 334 28.14 12.32 -11.04
C SER A 334 27.50 11.77 -9.77
N SER A 335 28.19 11.90 -8.63
CA SER A 335 27.70 11.50 -7.31
C SER A 335 26.51 12.33 -6.82
N THR A 336 26.30 13.53 -7.38
CA THR A 336 25.23 14.44 -6.95
C THR A 336 23.93 14.29 -7.74
N SER A 337 23.93 13.44 -8.78
CA SER A 337 22.82 13.27 -9.73
C SER A 337 21.48 13.05 -9.04
N LEU A 338 21.37 12.02 -8.19
CA LEU A 338 20.12 11.68 -7.50
C LEU A 338 19.63 12.80 -6.59
N ALA A 339 20.52 13.44 -5.83
CA ALA A 339 20.15 14.51 -4.91
C ALA A 339 19.62 15.74 -5.66
N ARG A 340 20.26 16.12 -6.78
CA ARG A 340 19.84 17.24 -7.62
C ARG A 340 18.50 16.97 -8.29
N VAL A 341 18.31 15.78 -8.86
CA VAL A 341 17.02 15.40 -9.49
C VAL A 341 15.90 15.34 -8.45
N ARG A 342 16.14 14.77 -7.26
CA ARG A 342 15.15 14.78 -6.18
C ARG A 342 14.78 16.19 -5.74
N ALA A 343 15.77 17.05 -5.52
CA ALA A 343 15.53 18.44 -5.14
C ALA A 343 14.69 19.20 -6.19
N SER A 344 14.87 18.89 -7.47
CA SER A 344 14.13 19.54 -8.55
C SER A 344 12.75 18.92 -8.84
N CYS A 345 12.59 17.60 -8.74
CA CYS A 345 11.42 16.89 -9.27
C CYS A 345 10.58 16.11 -8.24
N GLN A 346 11.13 15.74 -7.08
CA GLN A 346 10.41 14.91 -6.11
C GLN A 346 9.14 15.62 -5.62
N GLY A 347 8.01 14.89 -5.61
CA GLY A 347 6.74 15.35 -5.07
C GLY A 347 5.98 16.35 -5.94
N LYS A 348 6.48 16.69 -7.13
CA LYS A 348 5.77 17.55 -8.10
C LYS A 348 4.87 16.74 -9.01
N SER A 349 3.82 17.33 -9.56
CA SER A 349 3.02 16.72 -10.64
C SER A 349 3.75 16.79 -11.99
N THR A 350 4.53 17.86 -12.20
CA THR A 350 5.36 18.07 -13.40
C THR A 350 6.74 18.61 -13.01
N CYS A 351 7.77 18.19 -13.75
CA CYS A 351 9.14 18.66 -13.57
C CYS A 351 9.83 18.82 -14.92
N SER A 352 10.58 19.93 -15.08
CA SER A 352 11.48 20.14 -16.21
C SER A 352 12.87 20.55 -15.71
N MET A 353 13.92 19.86 -16.15
CA MET A 353 15.30 20.16 -15.75
C MET A 353 16.30 20.01 -16.90
N ALA A 354 17.33 20.85 -16.91
CA ALA A 354 18.38 20.81 -17.93
C ALA A 354 19.45 19.76 -17.59
N ALA A 355 19.87 18.99 -18.57
CA ALA A 355 21.00 18.08 -18.49
C ALA A 355 22.30 18.83 -18.80
N SER A 356 22.86 19.56 -17.82
CA SER A 356 24.04 20.39 -18.03
C SER A 356 25.01 20.40 -16.84
N ASN A 357 26.26 20.75 -17.12
CA ASN A 357 27.32 20.91 -16.11
C ASN A 357 26.97 21.99 -15.08
N GLY A 358 26.15 22.99 -15.45
CA GLY A 358 25.67 24.02 -14.51
C GLY A 358 24.74 23.48 -13.42
N VAL A 359 24.06 22.35 -13.67
CA VAL A 359 23.14 21.72 -12.70
C VAL A 359 23.84 20.63 -11.88
N PHE A 360 24.69 19.83 -12.53
CA PHE A 360 25.22 18.59 -11.97
C PHE A 360 26.75 18.59 -11.72
N GLY A 361 27.45 19.65 -12.13
CA GLY A 361 28.91 19.63 -12.30
C GLY A 361 29.32 18.82 -13.53
N ASP A 362 30.61 18.88 -13.91
CA ASP A 362 31.16 18.02 -14.96
C ASP A 362 31.93 16.83 -14.35
N PRO A 363 31.33 15.62 -14.32
CA PRO A 363 31.98 14.43 -13.76
C PRO A 363 33.09 13.84 -14.66
N CYS A 364 33.16 14.22 -15.94
CA CYS A 364 34.16 13.69 -16.88
C CYS A 364 34.39 14.65 -18.05
N VAL A 365 35.32 15.59 -17.84
CA VAL A 365 35.65 16.63 -18.81
C VAL A 365 36.05 16.03 -20.17
N GLY A 366 35.45 16.56 -21.24
CA GLY A 366 35.69 16.12 -22.62
C GLY A 366 34.95 14.84 -23.03
N THR A 367 34.06 14.32 -22.19
CA THR A 367 33.08 13.29 -22.57
C THR A 367 31.69 13.90 -22.64
N TYR A 368 30.99 13.67 -23.73
CA TYR A 368 29.60 14.08 -23.92
C TYR A 368 28.69 13.25 -23.03
N LYS A 369 27.85 13.86 -22.21
CA LYS A 369 27.08 13.16 -21.16
C LYS A 369 25.60 13.00 -21.54
N TYR A 370 24.88 12.25 -20.72
CA TYR A 370 23.42 12.20 -20.72
C TYR A 370 22.89 12.16 -19.28
N LEU A 371 21.67 12.64 -19.12
CA LEU A 371 20.90 12.50 -17.89
C LEU A 371 19.93 11.33 -18.06
N GLU A 372 20.04 10.35 -17.18
CA GLU A 372 19.15 9.20 -17.06
C GLU A 372 18.39 9.30 -15.73
N VAL A 373 17.06 9.24 -15.76
CA VAL A 373 16.21 9.33 -14.55
C VAL A 373 15.13 8.25 -14.58
N SER A 374 15.09 7.44 -13.52
CA SER A 374 13.99 6.53 -13.24
C SER A 374 13.05 7.13 -12.21
N SER A 375 11.75 7.17 -12.52
CA SER A 375 10.73 7.75 -11.65
C SER A 375 9.43 6.97 -11.71
N THR A 376 8.73 6.87 -10.58
CA THR A 376 7.36 6.36 -10.48
C THR A 376 6.39 7.50 -10.15
N CYS A 377 5.11 7.32 -10.45
CA CYS A 377 4.06 8.23 -9.98
C CYS A 377 3.36 7.57 -8.80
N ILE A 378 3.28 8.29 -7.69
CA ILE A 378 2.58 7.83 -6.47
C ILE A 378 1.43 8.78 -6.19
N PRO A 379 0.34 8.34 -5.53
CA PRO A 379 -0.72 9.23 -5.10
C PRO A 379 -0.16 10.46 -4.35
N GLY A 380 -0.67 11.63 -4.71
CA GLY A 380 -0.28 12.89 -4.12
C GLY A 380 -0.63 12.98 -2.63
N PRO A 381 -0.02 13.94 -1.92
CA PRO A 381 -0.36 14.22 -0.53
C PRO A 381 -1.74 14.91 -0.43
N SER A 382 -2.17 15.56 -1.51
CA SER A 382 -3.50 16.16 -1.66
C SER A 382 -4.25 15.48 -2.81
N GLY A 383 -5.46 15.00 -2.58
CA GLY A 383 -6.30 14.33 -3.58
C GLY A 383 -7.40 13.45 -2.97
N THR A 384 -8.21 12.87 -3.86
CA THR A 384 -9.27 11.93 -3.50
C THR A 384 -8.73 10.50 -3.49
N ARG A 385 -8.92 9.80 -2.38
CA ARG A 385 -8.55 8.39 -2.17
C ARG A 385 -9.81 7.56 -2.02
N ARG A 386 -9.80 6.34 -2.58
CA ARG A 386 -10.91 5.38 -2.52
C ARG A 386 -10.40 4.04 -2.03
N VAL A 387 -11.10 3.44 -1.07
CA VAL A 387 -10.84 2.07 -0.60
C VAL A 387 -12.17 1.32 -0.47
N CYS A 388 -12.18 0.04 -0.78
CA CYS A 388 -13.40 -0.77 -0.69
C CYS A 388 -13.75 -1.11 0.76
N GLU A 389 -14.98 -1.56 1.01
CA GLU A 389 -15.39 -2.06 2.31
C GLU A 389 -14.43 -3.17 2.82
N ASN A 390 -14.13 -3.13 4.12
CA ASN A 390 -13.13 -3.96 4.81
C ASN A 390 -11.66 -3.69 4.46
N GLN A 391 -11.36 -2.68 3.63
CA GLN A 391 -9.99 -2.21 3.41
C GLN A 391 -9.66 -1.05 4.35
N ARG A 392 -8.35 -0.74 4.46
CA ARG A 392 -7.86 0.39 5.26
C ARG A 392 -7.47 1.55 4.36
N LEU A 393 -8.06 2.70 4.60
CA LEU A 393 -7.58 3.97 4.09
C LEU A 393 -6.28 4.33 4.79
N SER A 394 -5.30 4.80 4.02
CA SER A 394 -4.06 5.38 4.53
C SER A 394 -3.86 6.76 3.89
N ILE A 395 -3.53 7.77 4.67
CA ILE A 395 -3.20 9.13 4.23
C ILE A 395 -1.93 9.56 4.96
N SER A 396 -0.98 10.16 4.25
CA SER A 396 0.27 10.66 4.81
C SER A 396 0.67 11.98 4.16
N CYS A 397 0.96 12.99 4.97
CA CYS A 397 1.49 14.27 4.55
C CYS A 397 3.02 14.33 4.69
N PRO A 398 3.72 15.15 3.87
CA PRO A 398 5.14 15.42 4.03
C PRO A 398 5.47 16.05 5.39
N ALA A 399 6.75 15.97 5.79
CA ALA A 399 7.21 16.52 7.06
C ALA A 399 6.84 18.02 7.22
N GLY A 400 6.29 18.39 8.37
CA GLY A 400 5.83 19.75 8.67
C GLY A 400 4.42 20.10 8.14
N GLN A 401 3.73 19.13 7.52
CA GLN A 401 2.34 19.27 7.06
C GLN A 401 1.41 18.31 7.81
N GLN A 402 0.14 18.65 7.83
CA GLN A 402 -0.96 17.90 8.45
C GLN A 402 -2.07 17.66 7.43
N ILE A 403 -2.84 16.61 7.66
CA ILE A 403 -3.99 16.22 6.85
C ILE A 403 -5.15 17.18 7.14
N ASN A 404 -5.72 17.73 6.07
CA ASN A 404 -6.95 18.49 6.09
C ASN A 404 -8.01 17.78 5.23
N ILE A 405 -9.09 17.31 5.85
CA ILE A 405 -10.16 16.58 5.17
C ILE A 405 -11.15 17.57 4.55
N VAL A 406 -11.21 17.56 3.22
CA VAL A 406 -12.11 18.39 2.41
C VAL A 406 -13.49 17.75 2.34
N SER A 407 -13.56 16.47 1.97
CA SER A 407 -14.81 15.71 1.91
C SER A 407 -14.57 14.23 2.21
N ALA A 408 -15.61 13.53 2.66
CA ALA A 408 -15.58 12.09 2.79
C ALA A 408 -16.97 11.48 2.64
N LEU A 409 -17.01 10.26 2.11
CA LEU A 409 -18.20 9.50 1.79
C LEU A 409 -17.94 8.02 2.03
N TYR A 410 -18.70 7.40 2.92
CA TYR A 410 -18.80 5.96 3.07
C TYR A 410 -20.16 5.49 2.56
N GLY A 411 -20.16 4.57 1.59
CA GLY A 411 -21.39 4.13 0.92
C GLY A 411 -21.12 3.68 -0.51
N ARG A 412 -22.02 4.01 -1.43
CA ARG A 412 -21.89 3.75 -2.85
C ARG A 412 -22.70 4.77 -3.64
N THR A 413 -22.06 5.38 -4.64
CA THR A 413 -22.65 6.33 -5.61
C THR A 413 -22.52 5.88 -7.06
N THR A 414 -21.76 4.81 -7.31
CA THR A 414 -21.56 4.27 -8.66
C THR A 414 -21.30 2.77 -8.63
N ARG A 415 -21.61 2.09 -9.74
CA ARG A 415 -21.27 0.67 -9.96
C ARG A 415 -19.80 0.47 -10.35
N ALA A 416 -19.13 1.52 -10.82
CA ALA A 416 -17.77 1.42 -11.35
C ALA A 416 -16.69 1.27 -10.25
N VAL A 417 -16.95 1.78 -9.05
CA VAL A 417 -15.99 1.77 -7.94
C VAL A 417 -16.27 0.58 -7.03
N CYS A 418 -15.24 -0.23 -6.75
CA CYS A 418 -15.36 -1.46 -5.96
C CYS A 418 -16.49 -2.38 -6.45
N PRO A 419 -16.41 -2.89 -7.69
CA PRO A 419 -17.49 -3.66 -8.32
C PRO A 419 -17.65 -5.07 -7.73
N SER A 420 -16.68 -5.54 -6.94
CA SER A 420 -16.75 -6.79 -6.21
C SER A 420 -17.78 -6.69 -5.08
N GLY A 421 -18.68 -7.67 -4.96
CA GLY A 421 -19.70 -7.73 -3.92
C GLY A 421 -21.12 -7.39 -4.40
N PRO A 422 -22.15 -7.68 -3.60
CA PRO A 422 -23.53 -7.42 -3.97
C PRO A 422 -23.79 -5.91 -4.08
N ILE A 423 -24.43 -5.48 -5.16
CA ILE A 423 -24.80 -4.08 -5.40
C ILE A 423 -26.31 -4.02 -5.60
N ARG A 424 -27.06 -3.67 -4.55
CA ARG A 424 -28.52 -3.50 -4.62
C ARG A 424 -28.93 -2.07 -4.93
N THR A 425 -28.13 -1.09 -4.49
CA THR A 425 -28.36 0.33 -4.74
C THR A 425 -27.06 1.08 -5.02
N ILE A 426 -27.16 2.22 -5.69
CA ILE A 426 -26.08 3.22 -5.83
C ILE A 426 -26.44 4.55 -5.18
N ASP A 427 -27.58 4.65 -4.49
CA ASP A 427 -27.97 5.83 -3.73
C ASP A 427 -27.75 5.54 -2.24
N CYS A 428 -26.48 5.32 -1.88
CA CYS A 428 -26.09 4.89 -0.54
C CYS A 428 -25.01 5.80 0.03
N LEU A 429 -25.36 6.54 1.08
CA LEU A 429 -24.50 7.55 1.69
C LEU A 429 -24.66 7.52 3.21
N SER A 430 -23.57 7.34 3.94
CA SER A 430 -23.57 7.56 5.40
C SER A 430 -23.44 9.04 5.72
N SER A 431 -24.39 9.59 6.48
CA SER A 431 -24.38 10.98 6.96
C SER A 431 -23.22 11.30 7.91
N THR A 432 -22.63 10.28 8.55
CA THR A 432 -21.55 10.45 9.53
C THR A 432 -20.15 10.39 8.91
N SER A 433 -20.05 10.11 7.61
CA SER A 433 -18.79 9.88 6.89
C SER A 433 -17.74 10.98 7.13
N LEU A 434 -18.12 12.24 6.90
CA LEU A 434 -17.22 13.39 7.05
C LEU A 434 -16.76 13.59 8.49
N THR A 435 -17.69 13.49 9.44
CA THR A 435 -17.40 13.66 10.86
C THR A 435 -16.43 12.59 11.35
N ARG A 436 -16.70 11.30 11.07
CA ARG A 436 -15.85 10.18 11.49
C ARG A 436 -14.44 10.25 10.89
N VAL A 437 -14.32 10.62 9.61
CA VAL A 437 -13.01 10.81 8.96
C VAL A 437 -12.27 12.01 9.53
N ARG A 438 -12.94 13.13 9.78
CA ARG A 438 -12.33 14.30 10.43
C ARG A 438 -11.83 13.97 11.83
N THR A 439 -12.67 13.35 12.67
CA THR A 439 -12.26 12.93 14.02
C THR A 439 -11.03 12.01 13.99
N SER A 440 -10.95 11.13 13.00
CA SER A 440 -9.87 10.15 12.89
C SER A 440 -8.58 10.71 12.28
N CYS A 441 -8.67 11.59 11.28
CA CYS A 441 -7.55 11.97 10.42
C CYS A 441 -7.17 13.45 10.46
N GLN A 442 -8.09 14.35 10.84
CA GLN A 442 -7.84 15.79 10.77
C GLN A 442 -6.64 16.17 11.65
N GLY A 443 -5.73 16.94 11.08
CA GLY A 443 -4.58 17.51 11.77
C GLY A 443 -3.43 16.54 12.07
N LYS A 444 -3.54 15.27 11.67
CA LYS A 444 -2.44 14.30 11.80
C LYS A 444 -1.48 14.38 10.61
N SER A 445 -0.22 14.01 10.80
CA SER A 445 0.74 13.84 9.70
C SER A 445 0.48 12.54 8.92
N THR A 446 -0.05 11.52 9.61
CA THR A 446 -0.44 10.23 9.04
C THR A 446 -1.78 9.78 9.64
N CYS A 447 -2.61 9.15 8.83
CA CYS A 447 -3.88 8.56 9.27
C CYS A 447 -4.07 7.19 8.63
N SER A 448 -4.54 6.22 9.43
CA SER A 448 -5.05 4.94 8.92
C SER A 448 -6.38 4.61 9.57
N MET A 449 -7.40 4.31 8.76
CA MET A 449 -8.73 3.96 9.24
C MET A 449 -9.39 2.87 8.39
N ALA A 450 -10.22 2.02 9.00
CA ALA A 450 -10.93 0.96 8.30
C ALA A 450 -12.22 1.47 7.66
N ALA A 451 -12.45 1.13 6.40
CA ALA A 451 -13.70 1.37 5.69
C ALA A 451 -14.70 0.25 6.01
N SER A 452 -15.33 0.31 7.19
CA SER A 452 -16.20 -0.76 7.67
C SER A 452 -17.44 -0.23 8.39
N ASN A 453 -18.48 -1.07 8.46
CA ASN A 453 -19.70 -0.80 9.20
C ASN A 453 -19.45 -0.48 10.69
N GLY A 454 -18.40 -1.06 11.29
CA GLY A 454 -18.04 -0.78 12.68
C GLY A 454 -17.57 0.67 12.93
N VAL A 455 -17.11 1.37 11.88
CA VAL A 455 -16.63 2.76 11.98
C VAL A 455 -17.70 3.77 11.54
N PHE A 456 -18.48 3.42 10.52
CA PHE A 456 -19.37 4.35 9.82
C PHE A 456 -20.86 4.02 9.92
N GLY A 457 -21.21 2.90 10.56
CA GLY A 457 -22.53 2.27 10.43
C GLY A 457 -22.72 1.64 9.05
N ASP A 458 -23.81 0.88 8.87
CA ASP A 458 -24.21 0.37 7.56
C ASP A 458 -25.34 1.23 6.96
N PRO A 459 -25.04 2.16 6.04
CA PRO A 459 -26.06 3.00 5.39
C PRO A 459 -26.94 2.24 4.38
N CYS A 460 -26.54 1.04 3.93
CA CYS A 460 -27.30 0.27 2.95
C CYS A 460 -26.97 -1.23 3.04
N VAL A 461 -27.70 -1.92 3.92
CA VAL A 461 -27.51 -3.35 4.19
C VAL A 461 -27.63 -4.18 2.90
N GLY A 462 -26.67 -5.07 2.69
CA GLY A 462 -26.62 -5.94 1.51
C GLY A 462 -26.07 -5.28 0.24
N THR A 463 -25.59 -4.03 0.33
CA THR A 463 -24.77 -3.40 -0.71
C THR A 463 -23.33 -3.26 -0.23
N HIS A 464 -22.38 -3.73 -1.03
CA HIS A 464 -20.95 -3.56 -0.78
C HIS A 464 -20.58 -2.09 -0.95
N LYS A 465 -19.88 -1.50 0.01
CA LYS A 465 -19.61 -0.05 0.07
C LYS A 465 -18.15 0.25 -0.26
N TYR A 466 -17.83 1.54 -0.33
CA TYR A 466 -16.48 2.05 -0.38
C TYR A 466 -16.38 3.37 0.39
N LEU A 467 -15.18 3.65 0.88
CA LEU A 467 -14.83 4.92 1.49
C LEU A 467 -14.08 5.77 0.46
N GLU A 468 -14.63 6.92 0.12
CA GLU A 468 -14.00 7.97 -0.66
C GLU A 468 -13.66 9.15 0.25
N VAL A 469 -12.40 9.61 0.25
CA VAL A 469 -11.94 10.75 1.06
C VAL A 469 -11.13 11.69 0.20
N SER A 470 -11.55 12.94 0.12
CA SER A 470 -10.76 14.03 -0.43
C SER A 470 -10.04 14.77 0.68
N SER A 471 -8.73 14.86 0.59
CA SER A 471 -7.89 15.54 1.57
C SER A 471 -6.86 16.43 0.92
N THR A 472 -6.46 17.50 1.61
CA THR A 472 -5.30 18.32 1.28
C THR A 472 -4.28 18.25 2.41
N CYS A 473 -3.00 18.39 2.10
CA CYS A 473 -1.99 18.63 3.12
C CYS A 473 -1.77 20.12 3.28
N ILE A 474 -1.99 20.62 4.49
CA ILE A 474 -1.72 22.01 4.86
C ILE A 474 -0.53 22.02 5.83
N PRO A 475 0.26 23.11 5.90
CA PRO A 475 1.23 23.25 6.97
C PRO A 475 0.58 22.99 8.36
N GLY A 476 1.25 22.23 9.22
CA GLY A 476 0.72 21.86 10.55
C GLY A 476 0.52 23.06 11.48
N PRO A 477 -0.28 22.93 12.56
CA PRO A 477 -0.50 23.92 13.60
C PRO A 477 0.68 23.91 14.58
N SER A 478 1.86 23.50 14.11
CA SER A 478 3.11 23.26 14.83
C SER A 478 4.13 22.95 13.75
N GLY A 479 4.53 23.98 13.02
CA GLY A 479 5.39 23.83 11.85
C GLY A 479 6.55 24.81 11.91
N THR A 480 7.77 24.28 11.81
CA THR A 480 8.96 25.09 11.52
C THR A 480 8.97 25.39 10.03
N ARG A 481 8.72 26.64 9.65
CA ARG A 481 8.78 27.10 8.26
C ARG A 481 10.08 27.88 8.03
N ARG A 482 10.62 27.81 6.81
CA ARG A 482 11.89 28.46 6.42
C ARG A 482 11.75 29.19 5.09
N VAL A 483 12.29 30.40 4.99
CA VAL A 483 12.45 31.14 3.73
C VAL A 483 13.82 31.82 3.70
N CYS A 484 14.39 32.00 2.50
CA CYS A 484 15.70 32.64 2.36
C CYS A 484 15.61 34.17 2.52
N GLU A 485 16.74 34.84 2.72
CA GLU A 485 16.81 36.31 2.74
C GLU A 485 16.18 36.90 1.46
N ASN A 486 15.45 38.01 1.64
CA ASN A 486 14.62 38.70 0.64
C ASN A 486 13.35 37.96 0.18
N GLN A 487 13.02 36.82 0.79
CA GLN A 487 11.72 36.15 0.58
C GLN A 487 10.72 36.48 1.67
N ARG A 488 9.45 36.19 1.42
CA ARG A 488 8.34 36.46 2.34
C ARG A 488 7.79 35.14 2.87
N LEU A 489 7.75 35.02 4.20
CA LEU A 489 7.18 33.90 4.92
C LEU A 489 5.71 34.16 5.18
N SER A 490 4.82 33.25 4.76
CA SER A 490 3.39 33.30 5.07
C SER A 490 2.98 32.19 6.05
N ILE A 491 2.18 32.54 7.04
CA ILE A 491 1.63 31.65 8.07
C ILE A 491 0.12 31.83 8.08
N SER A 492 -0.63 30.74 8.02
CA SER A 492 -2.09 30.75 8.17
C SER A 492 -2.54 29.62 9.09
N CYS A 493 -3.57 29.90 9.89
CA CYS A 493 -4.28 28.95 10.72
C CYS A 493 -5.71 28.70 10.16
N PRO A 494 -6.29 27.52 10.41
CA PRO A 494 -7.68 27.23 10.05
C PRO A 494 -8.69 28.17 10.73
N ALA A 495 -9.91 28.22 10.20
CA ALA A 495 -11.00 29.00 10.77
C ALA A 495 -11.22 28.65 12.26
N GLY A 496 -11.41 29.68 13.08
CA GLY A 496 -11.57 29.53 14.53
C GLY A 496 -10.27 29.39 15.33
N GLN A 497 -9.10 29.47 14.68
CA GLN A 497 -7.79 29.40 15.33
C GLN A 497 -6.94 30.65 15.06
N GLN A 498 -5.97 30.88 15.94
CA GLN A 498 -5.01 31.99 15.90
C GLN A 498 -3.57 31.48 16.02
N ILE A 499 -2.64 32.21 15.39
CA ILE A 499 -1.22 31.88 15.34
C ILE A 499 -0.59 32.15 16.72
N ASN A 500 0.19 31.18 17.20
CA ASN A 500 1.03 31.28 18.38
C ASN A 500 2.50 31.00 18.01
N ILE A 501 3.38 31.99 18.15
CA ILE A 501 4.79 31.85 17.77
C ILE A 501 5.60 31.24 18.92
N VAL A 502 6.15 30.05 18.66
CA VAL A 502 6.98 29.29 19.61
C VAL A 502 8.43 29.75 19.54
N SER A 503 9.00 29.83 18.34
CA SER A 503 10.38 30.27 18.13
C SER A 503 10.55 30.94 16.77
N ALA A 504 11.54 31.82 16.65
CA ALA A 504 11.96 32.38 15.38
C ALA A 504 13.45 32.69 15.36
N LEU A 505 14.05 32.55 14.19
CA LEU A 505 15.47 32.78 13.94
C LEU A 505 15.63 33.40 12.56
N TYR A 506 16.14 34.63 12.51
CA TYR A 506 16.68 35.23 11.31
C TYR A 506 18.20 35.19 11.37
N GLY A 507 18.85 34.56 10.40
CA GLY A 507 20.29 34.35 10.42
C GLY A 507 20.72 33.14 9.61
N ARG A 508 21.72 32.41 10.11
CA ARG A 508 22.20 31.16 9.53
C ARG A 508 22.83 30.27 10.59
N THR A 509 22.33 29.03 10.68
CA THR A 509 22.81 27.97 11.57
C THR A 509 23.37 26.75 10.84
N THR A 510 23.13 26.64 9.52
CA THR A 510 23.62 25.52 8.70
C THR A 510 23.93 25.96 7.27
N ARG A 511 24.77 25.18 6.57
CA ARG A 511 25.08 25.36 5.14
C ARG A 511 24.02 24.74 4.22
N ALA A 512 23.22 23.79 4.72
CA ALA A 512 22.27 23.04 3.89
C ALA A 512 21.02 23.86 3.49
N VAL A 513 20.62 24.83 4.31
CA VAL A 513 19.43 25.66 4.09
C VAL A 513 19.81 26.92 3.33
N CYS A 514 19.09 27.25 2.25
CA CYS A 514 19.36 28.40 1.39
C CYS A 514 20.84 28.46 0.93
N PRO A 515 21.31 27.47 0.16
CA PRO A 515 22.72 27.35 -0.24
C PRO A 515 23.16 28.42 -1.26
N SER A 516 22.20 29.10 -1.88
CA SER A 516 22.41 30.14 -2.88
C SER A 516 22.72 31.47 -2.19
N GLY A 517 24.00 31.74 -1.92
CA GLY A 517 24.50 33.02 -1.41
C GLY A 517 25.84 32.87 -0.69
N PRO A 518 26.57 33.97 -0.44
CA PRO A 518 27.83 33.92 0.30
C PRO A 518 27.59 33.40 1.73
N ILE A 519 28.40 32.44 2.17
CA ILE A 519 28.32 31.86 3.53
C ILE A 519 29.68 32.04 4.19
N ARG A 520 29.81 33.08 5.03
CA ARG A 520 31.03 33.31 5.83
C ARG A 520 30.96 32.66 7.22
N THR A 521 29.75 32.51 7.76
CA THR A 521 29.53 31.88 9.07
C THR A 521 28.23 31.09 9.13
N THR A 522 28.17 30.08 10.00
CA THR A 522 26.95 29.36 10.39
C THR A 522 26.60 29.59 11.86
N ASN A 523 27.26 30.53 12.53
CA ASN A 523 26.94 30.93 13.90
C ASN A 523 26.30 32.33 13.87
N CYS A 524 25.22 32.47 13.10
CA CYS A 524 24.57 33.76 12.88
C CYS A 524 23.10 33.72 13.30
N ARG A 525 22.74 34.59 14.26
CA ARG A 525 21.38 34.69 14.80
C ARG A 525 21.08 36.14 15.19
N SER A 526 19.97 36.70 14.70
CA SER A 526 19.47 37.98 15.20
C SER A 526 18.74 37.77 16.53
N SER A 527 19.11 38.55 17.54
CA SER A 527 18.48 38.54 18.87
C SER A 527 17.03 39.02 18.85
N THR A 528 16.64 39.81 17.84
CA THR A 528 15.29 40.38 17.74
C THR A 528 14.30 39.50 16.97
N SER A 529 14.75 38.37 16.43
CA SER A 529 13.98 37.48 15.54
C SER A 529 12.61 37.11 16.13
N LEU A 530 12.59 36.58 17.36
CA LEU A 530 11.35 36.14 18.03
C LEU A 530 10.40 37.30 18.32
N ALA A 531 10.93 38.41 18.84
CA ALA A 531 10.13 39.59 19.17
C ALA A 531 9.43 40.15 17.93
N ARG A 532 10.19 40.36 16.83
CA ARG A 532 9.66 40.89 15.57
C ARG A 532 8.59 39.98 14.96
N VAL A 533 8.82 38.66 14.94
CA VAL A 533 7.81 37.72 14.41
C VAL A 533 6.57 37.65 15.29
N ARG A 534 6.71 37.70 16.63
CA ARG A 534 5.55 37.79 17.53
C ARG A 534 4.74 39.05 17.30
N THR A 535 5.38 40.22 17.26
CA THR A 535 4.70 41.49 16.97
C THR A 535 3.94 41.44 15.65
N SER A 536 4.50 40.79 14.62
CA SER A 536 3.84 40.71 13.32
C SER A 536 2.72 39.67 13.26
N CYS A 537 2.86 38.51 13.93
CA CYS A 537 2.02 37.33 13.68
C CYS A 537 1.19 36.81 14.85
N GLN A 538 1.55 37.11 16.11
CA GLN A 538 0.88 36.54 17.27
C GLN A 538 -0.61 36.90 17.28
N GLY A 539 -1.48 35.92 17.52
CA GLY A 539 -2.93 36.12 17.66
C GLY A 539 -3.69 36.31 16.34
N LYS A 540 -3.01 36.36 15.18
CA LYS A 540 -3.68 36.51 13.87
C LYS A 540 -4.08 35.16 13.29
N SER A 541 -5.09 35.13 12.42
CA SER A 541 -5.43 33.94 11.63
C SER A 541 -4.50 33.76 10.43
N THR A 542 -4.00 34.86 9.87
CA THR A 542 -3.00 34.88 8.79
C THR A 542 -1.93 35.95 9.07
N CYS A 543 -0.69 35.66 8.69
CA CYS A 543 0.44 36.56 8.86
C CYS A 543 1.44 36.39 7.71
N SER A 544 2.12 37.49 7.36
CA SER A 544 3.20 37.48 6.39
C SER A 544 4.36 38.34 6.88
N VAL A 545 5.58 37.78 6.88
CA VAL A 545 6.80 38.45 7.34
C VAL A 545 7.89 38.36 6.28
N SER A 546 8.50 39.50 5.93
CA SER A 546 9.64 39.55 5.00
C SER A 546 10.94 39.19 5.72
N ALA A 547 11.71 38.24 5.20
CA ALA A 547 13.01 37.84 5.72
C ALA A 547 14.09 38.81 5.21
N SER A 548 14.17 40.01 5.78
CA SER A 548 15.09 41.06 5.34
C SER A 548 15.78 41.79 6.49
N ASN A 549 16.92 42.41 6.18
CA ASN A 549 17.71 43.18 7.15
C ASN A 549 16.95 44.43 7.64
N SER A 550 16.01 44.95 6.86
CA SER A 550 15.12 46.04 7.27
C SER A 550 14.15 45.64 8.40
N VAL A 551 13.81 44.35 8.52
CA VAL A 551 12.88 43.85 9.55
C VAL A 551 13.62 43.38 10.79
N PHE A 552 14.76 42.70 10.62
CA PHE A 552 15.46 41.98 11.68
C PHE A 552 16.86 42.52 12.02
N GLY A 553 17.33 43.55 11.32
CA GLY A 553 18.74 43.95 11.29
C GLY A 553 19.60 42.95 10.50
N ASP A 554 20.89 43.27 10.30
CA ASP A 554 21.86 42.31 9.74
C ASP A 554 22.77 41.73 10.85
N PRO A 555 22.46 40.53 11.37
CA PRO A 555 23.26 39.89 12.42
C PRO A 555 24.61 39.34 11.93
N CYS A 556 24.84 39.23 10.61
CA CYS A 556 26.09 38.72 10.06
C CYS A 556 26.33 39.24 8.64
N VAL A 557 26.92 40.43 8.56
CA VAL A 557 27.22 41.10 7.29
C VAL A 557 28.04 40.19 6.37
N GLY A 558 27.61 40.10 5.11
CA GLY A 558 28.26 39.28 4.09
C GLY A 558 27.95 37.78 4.16
N THR A 559 27.04 37.35 5.04
CA THR A 559 26.44 36.01 5.00
C THR A 559 24.97 36.11 4.58
N HIS A 560 24.59 35.32 3.58
CA HIS A 560 23.21 35.20 3.14
C HIS A 560 22.38 34.48 4.20
N LYS A 561 21.27 35.05 4.65
CA LYS A 561 20.50 34.56 5.80
C LYS A 561 19.23 33.81 5.38
N TYR A 562 18.53 33.27 6.35
CA TYR A 562 17.18 32.73 6.22
C TYR A 562 16.39 33.02 7.49
N LEU A 563 15.07 33.13 7.32
CA LEU A 563 14.11 33.19 8.43
C LEU A 563 13.54 31.79 8.66
N GLU A 564 13.70 31.29 9.87
CA GLU A 564 13.08 30.08 10.39
C GLU A 564 12.08 30.45 11.48
N VAL A 565 10.83 30.00 11.39
CA VAL A 565 9.78 30.28 12.39
C VAL A 565 9.07 29.00 12.75
N SER A 566 9.05 28.66 14.04
CA SER A 566 8.18 27.64 14.61
C SER A 566 6.94 28.30 15.21
N SER A 567 5.77 27.90 14.72
CA SER A 567 4.49 28.44 15.17
C SER A 567 3.49 27.32 15.41
N THR A 568 2.64 27.49 16.43
CA THR A 568 1.45 26.69 16.65
C THR A 568 0.15 27.42 16.29
N CYS A 569 -0.94 26.70 16.08
CA CYS A 569 -2.28 27.30 15.98
C CYS A 569 -3.09 26.87 17.21
N ILE A 570 -3.67 27.83 17.91
CA ILE A 570 -4.50 27.61 19.09
C ILE A 570 -5.92 28.14 18.84
N PRO A 571 -6.96 27.58 19.45
CA PRO A 571 -8.31 28.15 19.37
C PRO A 571 -8.29 29.65 19.68
N SER A 572 -9.07 30.43 18.90
CA SER A 572 -9.18 31.85 19.19
C SER A 572 -9.91 32.06 20.51
N LYS A 573 -9.47 33.03 21.30
CA LYS A 573 -10.08 33.32 22.60
C LYS A 573 -11.60 33.56 22.48
N ARG A 574 -12.00 34.28 21.42
CA ARG A 574 -13.40 34.51 21.04
C ARG A 574 -14.19 33.24 20.72
N MET A 575 -13.57 32.21 20.14
CA MET A 575 -14.25 30.94 19.86
C MET A 575 -14.45 30.11 21.13
N VAL A 576 -13.50 30.18 22.07
CA VAL A 576 -13.64 29.53 23.38
C VAL A 576 -14.76 30.22 24.17
N GLU A 577 -14.73 31.55 24.26
CA GLU A 577 -15.77 32.35 24.91
C GLU A 577 -17.15 32.13 24.25
N ALA A 578 -17.24 32.16 22.92
CA ALA A 578 -18.51 31.90 22.22
C ALA A 578 -19.04 30.48 22.46
N ARG A 579 -18.16 29.48 22.56
CA ARG A 579 -18.56 28.09 22.85
C ARG A 579 -19.08 27.95 24.27
N GLU A 580 -18.43 28.57 25.24
CA GLU A 580 -18.89 28.61 26.63
C GLU A 580 -20.24 29.34 26.74
N THR A 581 -20.41 30.45 26.01
CA THR A 581 -21.68 31.17 25.96
C THR A 581 -22.80 30.35 25.32
N LEU A 582 -22.51 29.63 24.22
CA LEU A 582 -23.48 28.76 23.55
C LEU A 582 -23.86 27.54 24.40
N GLN A 583 -22.90 27.04 25.17
CA GLN A 583 -23.14 25.95 26.12
C GLN A 583 -24.06 26.43 27.24
N GLY A 584 -23.80 27.61 27.82
CA GLY A 584 -24.69 28.21 28.82
C GLY A 584 -26.11 28.50 28.29
N LEU A 585 -26.25 28.96 27.04
CA LEU A 585 -27.56 29.13 26.41
C LEU A 585 -28.31 27.82 26.18
N ARG A 586 -27.57 26.73 25.90
CA ARG A 586 -28.15 25.40 25.72
C ARG A 586 -28.62 24.81 27.05
N ASP A 587 -27.86 25.03 28.11
CA ASP A 587 -28.22 24.57 29.45
C ASP A 587 -29.50 25.32 29.93
N VAL A 588 -29.59 26.63 29.71
CA VAL A 588 -30.81 27.42 30.00
C VAL A 588 -32.02 26.95 29.18
N LEU A 589 -31.82 26.54 27.91
CA LEU A 589 -32.92 26.04 27.08
C LEU A 589 -33.45 24.69 27.59
N LEU A 590 -32.56 23.81 28.06
CA LEU A 590 -32.95 22.53 28.67
C LEU A 590 -33.72 22.76 29.97
N ASP A 591 -33.28 23.71 30.80
CA ASP A 591 -34.00 24.07 32.02
C ASP A 591 -35.41 24.63 31.73
N LEU A 592 -35.59 25.38 30.62
CA LEU A 592 -36.91 25.90 30.21
C LEU A 592 -37.83 24.81 29.64
N GLU A 593 -37.27 23.82 28.94
CA GLU A 593 -38.03 22.65 28.46
C GLU A 593 -38.51 21.80 29.65
N GLU A 594 -37.69 21.63 30.68
CA GLU A 594 -38.06 20.92 31.92
C GLU A 594 -39.15 21.66 32.70
N VAL A 595 -39.11 23.00 32.76
CA VAL A 595 -40.19 23.82 33.36
C VAL A 595 -41.50 23.69 32.58
N ALA A 596 -41.45 23.61 31.25
CA ALA A 596 -42.65 23.44 30.42
C ALA A 596 -43.32 22.07 30.62
N GLU A 597 -42.53 21.01 30.82
CA GLU A 597 -43.05 19.67 31.15
C GLU A 597 -43.72 19.66 32.54
N ILE A 598 -43.12 20.33 33.53
CA ILE A 598 -43.69 20.45 34.88
C ILE A 598 -45.02 21.23 34.85
N GLU A 599 -45.11 22.34 34.10
CA GLU A 599 -46.35 23.11 33.96
C GLU A 599 -47.48 22.28 33.34
N GLN A 600 -47.15 21.40 32.38
CA GLN A 600 -48.11 20.51 31.75
C GLN A 600 -48.60 19.43 32.72
N GLU A 601 -47.69 18.84 33.52
CA GLU A 601 -48.02 17.84 34.53
C GLU A 601 -48.86 18.44 35.68
N THR A 602 -48.61 19.71 36.06
CA THR A 602 -49.46 20.43 37.03
C THR A 602 -50.87 20.74 36.50
N ARG A 603 -51.04 21.02 35.20
CA ARG A 603 -52.38 21.19 34.60
C ARG A 603 -53.17 19.90 34.57
N GLU A 604 -52.52 18.78 34.26
CA GLU A 604 -53.16 17.46 34.30
C GLU A 604 -53.58 17.06 35.73
N LEU A 605 -52.82 17.48 36.75
CA LEU A 605 -53.17 17.30 38.16
C LEU A 605 -54.32 18.22 38.64
N GLU A 606 -54.42 19.45 38.14
CA GLU A 606 -55.55 20.36 38.42
C GLU A 606 -56.85 19.85 37.80
N ASP A 607 -56.80 19.27 36.59
CA ASP A 607 -57.95 18.67 35.89
C ASP A 607 -58.45 17.38 36.59
N MET A 608 -57.56 16.69 37.32
CA MET A 608 -57.92 15.53 38.16
C MET A 608 -58.47 15.91 39.55
N GLY A 609 -58.39 17.18 39.95
CA GLY A 609 -58.86 17.69 41.24
C GLY A 609 -60.33 18.10 41.25
N GLU A 610 -60.96 18.33 40.09
CA GLU A 610 -62.37 18.75 39.98
C GLU A 610 -63.38 17.59 40.01
N ASP A 611 -62.93 16.32 39.93
CA ASP A 611 -63.82 15.13 39.88
C ASP A 611 -63.96 14.39 41.23
N VAL A 612 -63.43 14.93 42.33
CA VAL A 612 -63.59 14.38 43.71
C VAL A 612 -64.46 15.30 44.58
N GLY A 613 -65.44 15.97 43.97
CA GLY A 613 -66.34 16.92 44.62
C GLY A 613 -67.83 16.58 44.49
N MET A 614 -68.24 15.31 44.31
CA MET A 614 -69.67 14.94 44.29
C MET A 614 -69.88 13.46 44.71
N ALA A 615 -69.79 13.16 46.00
CA ALA A 615 -70.41 11.96 46.61
C ALA A 615 -70.34 12.00 48.16
N ALA A 616 -71.04 12.96 48.76
CA ALA A 616 -71.41 13.02 50.18
C ALA A 616 -72.39 14.20 50.27
N GLU A 617 -73.67 14.14 50.65
CA GLU A 617 -74.46 13.18 51.42
C GLU A 617 -75.91 13.25 50.89
N ASP A 618 -76.59 12.10 50.84
CA ASP A 618 -78.03 12.01 50.98
C ASP A 618 -78.39 12.34 52.43
N ASP A 619 -79.30 13.31 52.66
CA ASP A 619 -80.32 13.22 53.72
C ASP A 619 -81.39 14.33 53.55
N GLU A 620 -82.64 13.89 53.74
CA GLU A 620 -83.97 14.56 53.70
C GLU A 620 -84.68 14.82 52.35
#